data_AF-A0A8H6K221-F1
#
_entry.id   AF-A0A8H6K221-F1
#
_cell.length_a   1.000
_cell.length_b   1.000
_cell.length_c   1.000
_cell.angle_alpha   90.00
_cell.angle_beta   90.00
_cell.angle_gamma   90.00
#
_symmetry.space_group_name_H-M   'P 1'
#
loop_
_entity.id
_entity.type
_entity.pdbx_description
1 polymer ?
#
loop_
_entity_poly.entity_id
_entity_poly.type
_entity_poly.pdbx_seq_one_letter_code
_entity_poly.pdbx_strand_id
1 'polypeptide(L)'
;MSETSCRDSLEECCLKETTPFKEDVDGDTEIGDQSPPRSPSKRRPLWRRRTQVCNAWRTFLIVGSFIMAGLVAIDVLLHPRCPADRRPMDFSGWICAPNGAIPAVARERGCEWDNLSFHWFPKDHTEDEDNRALLREFENNGPWHRYIDQEGKHEIPNDNKVLKAAWLTRREHIVHCKYALRQTHLWVTKGWDPPFNYSHTLHCTGYLVDTIMENPPADMNDITVHVTPWPEHRPVVHPYYPCEEEGIACVSW
;
A
#
# COMPACT_ATOMS: atom_id res chain seq x y z
N MET A 1 47.82 -7.52 3.42
CA MET A 1 48.09 -6.09 3.12
C MET A 1 46.77 -5.35 3.32
N SER A 2 46.75 -4.43 4.30
CA SER A 2 45.74 -3.42 4.70
C SER A 2 44.27 -3.85 4.70
N GLU A 3 43.51 -3.96 5.80
CA GLU A 3 43.28 -3.07 6.96
C GLU A 3 42.83 -1.64 6.61
N THR A 4 41.51 -1.38 6.73
CA THR A 4 40.83 -0.34 7.54
C THR A 4 39.34 -0.28 7.14
N SER A 5 38.34 0.10 7.93
CA SER A 5 37.98 0.06 9.36
C SER A 5 36.78 1.03 9.49
N CYS A 6 35.68 0.57 10.12
CA CYS A 6 34.69 1.34 10.93
C CYS A 6 34.00 2.60 10.34
N ARG A 7 32.86 3.12 10.82
CA ARG A 7 31.75 2.78 11.73
C ARG A 7 31.01 4.12 11.93
N ASP A 8 29.72 4.07 12.27
CA ASP A 8 28.87 5.18 12.80
C ASP A 8 28.44 6.23 11.73
N SER A 9 27.22 6.79 11.71
CA SER A 9 26.35 7.20 12.82
C SER A 9 24.87 7.30 12.38
N LEU A 10 24.00 6.70 13.19
CA LEU A 10 22.60 7.09 13.40
C LEU A 10 22.60 8.23 14.42
N GLU A 11 22.14 9.42 14.05
CA GLU A 11 21.48 10.42 14.92
C GLU A 11 21.40 11.76 14.17
N GLU A 12 20.20 12.25 13.91
CA GLU A 12 19.76 13.61 14.28
C GLU A 12 18.29 13.82 13.87
N CYS A 13 17.42 13.55 14.83
CA CYS A 13 16.12 14.21 14.92
C CYS A 13 16.31 15.61 15.55
N CYS A 14 15.39 16.50 15.19
CA CYS A 14 14.99 17.76 15.86
C CYS A 14 15.59 19.08 15.35
N LEU A 15 14.64 20.04 15.26
CA LEU A 15 14.76 21.52 15.21
C LEU A 15 15.06 22.11 13.82
N LYS A 16 14.34 23.11 13.31
CA LYS A 16 13.74 24.27 13.97
C LYS A 16 12.62 24.88 13.10
N GLU A 17 11.54 25.31 13.75
CA GLU A 17 10.68 26.40 13.29
C GLU A 17 11.51 27.69 13.11
N THR A 18 11.26 28.41 12.03
CA THR A 18 11.69 29.80 11.86
C THR A 18 10.53 30.63 11.31
N THR A 19 9.85 31.37 12.18
CA THR A 19 9.34 32.72 11.86
C THR A 19 10.54 33.66 11.79
N PRO A 20 10.62 34.62 10.85
CA PRO A 20 10.02 35.94 11.12
C PRO A 20 9.59 36.72 9.85
N PHE A 21 8.69 37.69 10.00
CA PHE A 21 8.95 39.05 9.50
C PHE A 21 7.97 40.04 10.13
N LYS A 22 8.54 41.07 10.75
CA LYS A 22 7.87 42.23 11.33
C LYS A 22 8.41 43.41 10.53
N GLU A 23 7.53 44.14 9.86
CA GLU A 23 7.86 45.44 9.25
C GLU A 23 7.00 46.51 9.89
N ASP A 24 7.67 47.34 10.67
CA ASP A 24 7.19 48.63 11.16
C ASP A 24 7.45 49.66 10.04
N VAL A 25 6.45 50.47 9.68
CA VAL A 25 6.64 51.72 8.91
C VAL A 25 5.78 52.81 9.54
N ASP A 26 6.48 53.77 10.15
CA ASP A 26 5.97 55.04 10.65
C ASP A 26 5.62 56.00 9.50
N GLY A 27 4.69 56.91 9.75
CA GLY A 27 4.34 58.00 8.84
C GLY A 27 3.34 58.97 9.45
N ASP A 28 3.85 59.91 10.24
CA ASP A 28 3.15 61.04 10.86
C ASP A 28 2.39 61.92 9.85
N THR A 29 1.27 62.54 10.28
CA THR A 29 0.97 63.97 10.04
C THR A 29 -0.21 64.40 10.91
N GLU A 30 0.05 65.23 11.93
CA GLU A 30 -0.94 66.09 12.58
C GLU A 30 -1.09 67.41 11.80
N ILE A 31 -2.33 67.86 11.54
CA ILE A 31 -2.69 69.29 11.44
C ILE A 31 -4.12 69.48 12.00
N GLY A 32 -4.26 70.46 12.89
CA GLY A 32 -5.45 70.74 13.69
C GLY A 32 -6.65 71.34 12.95
N ASP A 33 -7.77 71.42 13.66
CA ASP A 33 -8.24 72.66 14.31
C ASP A 33 -9.79 72.73 14.43
N GLN A 34 -10.24 73.35 15.53
CA GLN A 34 -11.54 73.95 15.87
C GLN A 34 -12.81 73.08 15.98
N SER A 35 -13.33 73.09 17.21
CA SER A 35 -14.71 72.77 17.57
C SER A 35 -15.64 73.98 17.38
N PRO A 36 -16.95 73.75 17.22
CA PRO A 36 -17.92 74.53 18.02
C PRO A 36 -18.99 73.64 18.69
N PRO A 37 -19.68 74.16 19.74
CA PRO A 37 -20.45 73.33 20.66
C PRO A 37 -21.87 73.06 20.16
N ARG A 38 -22.38 71.84 20.37
CA ARG A 38 -23.81 71.50 20.22
C ARG A 38 -24.34 70.73 21.43
N SER A 39 -25.60 71.04 21.72
CA SER A 39 -26.38 70.89 22.96
C SER A 39 -26.60 69.47 23.49
N PRO A 40 -26.96 69.32 24.79
CA PRO A 40 -27.21 68.02 25.39
C PRO A 40 -28.60 67.47 25.00
N SER A 41 -28.61 66.57 24.02
CA SER A 41 -29.75 65.72 23.68
C SER A 41 -29.81 64.52 24.64
N LYS A 42 -30.82 64.51 25.53
CA LYS A 42 -31.14 63.39 26.43
C LYS A 42 -31.47 62.12 25.62
N ARG A 43 -30.48 61.24 25.41
CA ARG A 43 -30.73 59.87 24.92
C ARG A 43 -30.79 58.90 26.09
N ARG A 44 -31.96 58.28 26.26
CA ARG A 44 -32.18 57.14 27.16
C ARG A 44 -31.26 55.97 26.75
N PRO A 45 -30.72 55.18 27.69
CA PRO A 45 -29.69 54.19 27.38
C PRO A 45 -30.29 52.93 26.72
N LEU A 46 -30.19 52.83 25.40
CA LEU A 46 -30.43 51.59 24.62
C LEU A 46 -29.27 50.59 24.73
N TRP A 47 -28.23 50.88 25.51
CA TRP A 47 -27.02 50.06 25.62
C TRP A 47 -27.20 48.77 26.44
N ARG A 48 -28.30 48.63 27.19
CA ARG A 48 -28.57 47.44 28.03
C ARG A 48 -29.17 46.26 27.26
N ARG A 49 -29.69 46.47 26.04
CA ARG A 49 -30.33 45.40 25.24
C ARG A 49 -29.37 44.73 24.25
N ARG A 50 -28.26 45.38 23.89
CA ARG A 50 -27.27 44.87 22.92
C ARG A 50 -26.23 43.93 23.55
N THR A 51 -25.94 44.10 24.83
CA THR A 51 -25.07 43.21 25.63
C THR A 51 -25.74 41.88 25.98
N GLN A 52 -27.07 41.85 26.06
CA GLN A 52 -27.84 40.66 26.41
C GLN A 52 -27.90 39.63 25.27
N VAL A 53 -27.96 40.09 24.01
CA VAL A 53 -27.98 39.22 22.81
C VAL A 53 -26.59 38.61 22.53
N CYS A 54 -25.50 39.36 22.76
CA CYS A 54 -24.14 38.84 22.59
C CYS A 54 -23.78 37.74 23.60
N ASN A 55 -24.28 37.85 24.84
CA ASN A 55 -24.07 36.84 25.87
C ASN A 55 -24.88 35.57 25.62
N ALA A 56 -26.10 35.69 25.09
CA ALA A 56 -26.92 34.54 24.70
C ALA A 56 -26.23 33.72 23.58
N TRP A 57 -25.66 34.40 22.57
CA TRP A 57 -24.94 33.72 21.50
C TRP A 57 -23.71 32.96 22.00
N ARG A 58 -22.94 33.56 22.93
CA ARG A 58 -21.81 32.87 23.59
C ARG A 58 -22.27 31.62 24.35
N THR A 59 -23.38 31.69 25.08
CA THR A 59 -23.91 30.51 25.78
C THR A 59 -24.37 29.42 24.83
N PHE A 60 -25.00 29.76 23.69
CA PHE A 60 -25.39 28.79 22.68
C PHE A 60 -24.19 28.09 22.03
N LEU A 61 -23.12 28.83 21.72
CA LEU A 61 -21.89 28.24 21.17
C LEU A 61 -21.22 27.28 22.15
N ILE A 62 -21.15 27.66 23.44
CA ILE A 62 -20.56 26.81 24.47
C ILE A 62 -21.38 25.53 24.64
N VAL A 63 -22.70 25.65 24.82
CA VAL A 63 -23.58 24.48 24.98
C VAL A 63 -23.55 23.60 23.72
N GLY A 64 -23.58 24.20 22.53
CA GLY A 64 -23.44 23.47 21.26
C GLY A 64 -22.13 22.70 21.15
N SER A 65 -21.01 23.29 21.59
CA SER A 65 -19.71 22.60 21.60
C SER A 65 -19.68 21.40 22.53
N PHE A 66 -20.29 21.49 23.73
CA PHE A 66 -20.40 20.37 24.66
C PHE A 66 -21.31 19.27 24.13
N ILE A 67 -22.42 19.62 23.48
CA ILE A 67 -23.32 18.64 22.85
C ILE A 67 -22.58 17.93 21.71
N MET A 68 -21.89 18.67 20.83
CA MET A 68 -21.10 18.06 19.75
C MET A 68 -19.99 17.15 20.27
N ALA A 69 -19.24 17.59 21.29
CA ALA A 69 -18.21 16.77 21.92
C ALA A 69 -18.81 15.50 22.57
N GLY A 70 -19.97 15.64 23.22
CA GLY A 70 -20.72 14.52 23.79
C GLY A 70 -21.19 13.53 22.74
N LEU A 71 -21.73 14.00 21.62
CA LEU A 71 -22.15 13.15 20.50
C LEU A 71 -20.96 12.42 19.87
N VAL A 72 -19.82 13.08 19.69
CA VAL A 72 -18.58 12.44 19.21
C VAL A 72 -18.08 11.39 20.22
N ALA A 73 -18.10 11.69 21.52
CA ALA A 73 -17.70 10.73 22.54
C ALA A 73 -18.64 9.51 22.59
N ILE A 74 -19.95 9.73 22.45
CA ILE A 74 -20.95 8.65 22.36
C ILE A 74 -20.73 7.82 21.09
N ASP A 75 -20.47 8.45 19.93
CA ASP A 75 -20.15 7.74 18.70
C ASP A 75 -18.89 6.87 18.85
N VAL A 76 -17.83 7.39 19.47
CA VAL A 76 -16.59 6.63 19.75
C VAL A 76 -16.83 5.46 20.71
N LEU A 77 -17.74 5.61 21.68
CA LEU A 77 -18.07 4.56 22.65
C LEU A 77 -19.02 3.49 22.08
N LEU A 78 -19.98 3.89 21.25
CA LEU A 78 -20.97 2.98 20.62
C LEU A 78 -20.40 2.31 19.37
N HIS A 79 -19.53 3.01 18.65
CA HIS A 79 -18.76 2.50 17.52
C HIS A 79 -17.29 2.61 17.87
N PRO A 80 -16.76 1.74 18.76
CA PRO A 80 -15.32 1.64 18.93
C PRO A 80 -14.76 1.34 17.55
N ARG A 81 -14.16 2.36 16.93
CA ARG A 81 -13.38 2.18 15.73
C ARG A 81 -12.29 1.23 16.17
N CYS A 82 -12.43 -0.05 15.83
CA CYS A 82 -11.32 -0.97 15.97
C CYS A 82 -10.15 -0.23 15.32
N PRO A 83 -9.01 -0.03 16.02
CA PRO A 83 -7.81 0.29 15.27
C PRO A 83 -7.75 -0.78 14.20
N ALA A 84 -7.73 -0.36 12.94
CA ALA A 84 -7.41 -1.27 11.86
C ALA A 84 -5.96 -1.65 12.14
N ASP A 85 -5.77 -2.63 13.03
CA ASP A 85 -4.50 -3.22 13.40
C ASP A 85 -4.08 -4.14 12.25
N ARG A 86 -4.09 -3.57 11.04
CA ARG A 86 -3.43 -4.15 9.91
C ARG A 86 -1.96 -3.90 10.21
N ARG A 87 -1.32 -4.93 10.76
CA ARG A 87 0.13 -5.05 10.74
C ARG A 87 0.61 -4.54 9.37
N PRO A 88 1.59 -3.63 9.32
CA PRO A 88 2.16 -3.22 8.05
C PRO A 88 2.65 -4.47 7.30
N MET A 89 2.27 -4.61 6.04
CA MET A 89 2.71 -5.73 5.21
C MET A 89 4.25 -5.74 5.14
N ASP A 90 4.83 -6.92 5.32
CA ASP A 90 6.26 -7.17 5.21
C ASP A 90 6.62 -7.57 3.78
N PHE A 91 7.30 -6.67 3.06
CA PHE A 91 7.73 -6.86 1.67
C PHE A 91 9.12 -7.51 1.54
N SER A 92 9.69 -8.06 2.63
CA SER A 92 11.01 -8.71 2.60
C SER A 92 11.02 -10.07 1.90
N GLY A 93 9.85 -10.63 1.56
CA GLY A 93 9.70 -12.00 1.06
C GLY A 93 9.77 -13.03 2.19
N TRP A 94 9.02 -12.77 3.27
CA TRP A 94 9.07 -13.56 4.48
C TRP A 94 8.60 -15.01 4.24
N ILE A 95 9.28 -15.97 4.87
CA ILE A 95 8.96 -17.40 4.82
C ILE A 95 8.60 -17.93 6.21
N CYS A 96 7.62 -18.82 6.28
CA CYS A 96 7.09 -19.40 7.52
C CYS A 96 8.05 -20.40 8.17
N ALA A 97 8.81 -21.14 7.36
CA ALA A 97 9.88 -22.01 7.82
C ALA A 97 11.09 -21.90 6.87
N PRO A 98 12.33 -22.08 7.38
CA PRO A 98 13.52 -22.00 6.55
C PRO A 98 13.53 -23.06 5.45
N ASN A 99 14.16 -22.75 4.32
CA ASN A 99 14.33 -23.71 3.23
C ASN A 99 15.11 -24.94 3.69
N GLY A 100 14.65 -26.11 3.27
CA GLY A 100 15.16 -27.38 3.78
C GLY A 100 14.70 -27.74 5.19
N ALA A 101 13.70 -27.06 5.75
CA ALA A 101 13.03 -27.54 6.96
C ALA A 101 12.43 -28.94 6.74
N ILE A 102 12.49 -29.78 7.78
CA ILE A 102 11.85 -31.09 7.77
C ILE A 102 10.33 -30.87 7.67
N PRO A 103 9.60 -31.53 6.74
CA PRO A 103 8.18 -31.26 6.50
C PRO A 103 7.29 -31.37 7.74
N ALA A 104 7.57 -32.33 8.63
CA ALA A 104 6.83 -32.48 9.88
C ALA A 104 6.96 -31.25 10.79
N VAL A 105 8.19 -30.71 10.91
CA VAL A 105 8.47 -29.52 11.73
C VAL A 105 7.85 -28.26 11.13
N ALA A 106 7.88 -28.12 9.81
CA ALA A 106 7.25 -26.98 9.13
C ALA A 106 5.72 -27.00 9.31
N ARG A 107 5.09 -28.17 9.17
CA ARG A 107 3.63 -28.32 9.39
C ARG A 107 3.21 -28.11 10.84
N GLU A 108 4.03 -28.55 11.81
CA GLU A 108 3.79 -28.29 13.23
C GLU A 108 3.77 -26.77 13.54
N ARG A 109 4.53 -25.97 12.77
CA ARG A 109 4.52 -24.50 12.83
C ARG A 109 3.35 -23.85 12.08
N GLY A 110 2.45 -24.63 11.50
CA GLY A 110 1.34 -24.11 10.70
C GLY A 110 1.73 -23.66 9.30
N CYS A 111 2.86 -24.13 8.77
CA CYS A 111 3.28 -23.85 7.39
C CYS A 111 2.83 -24.95 6.43
N GLU A 112 2.64 -24.59 5.16
CA GLU A 112 2.47 -25.54 4.05
C GLU A 112 3.49 -25.27 2.94
N TRP A 113 3.83 -26.31 2.20
CA TRP A 113 4.80 -26.24 1.11
C TRP A 113 4.16 -25.72 -0.17
N ASP A 114 4.79 -24.74 -0.77
CA ASP A 114 4.39 -24.15 -2.04
C ASP A 114 5.34 -24.60 -3.16
N ASN A 115 4.82 -25.39 -4.11
CA ASN A 115 5.61 -25.96 -5.20
C ASN A 115 6.05 -24.96 -6.27
N LEU A 116 5.43 -23.78 -6.31
CA LEU A 116 5.78 -22.71 -7.24
C LEU A 116 7.05 -22.00 -6.76
N SER A 117 7.12 -21.66 -5.47
CA SER A 117 8.21 -20.90 -4.84
C SER A 117 9.31 -21.76 -4.23
N PHE A 118 9.05 -23.05 -3.96
CA PHE A 118 9.91 -23.92 -3.15
C PHE A 118 10.13 -23.41 -1.72
N HIS A 119 9.12 -22.74 -1.17
CA HIS A 119 9.14 -22.16 0.17
C HIS A 119 8.02 -22.72 1.04
N TRP A 120 8.22 -22.55 2.35
CA TRP A 120 7.20 -22.82 3.35
C TRP A 120 6.49 -21.51 3.68
N PHE A 121 5.18 -21.48 3.50
CA PHE A 121 4.34 -20.32 3.77
C PHE A 121 3.23 -20.64 4.78
N PRO A 122 2.57 -19.64 5.38
CA PRO A 122 1.42 -19.87 6.25
C PRO A 122 0.37 -20.72 5.54
N LYS A 123 -0.11 -21.74 6.25
CA LYS A 123 -1.03 -22.73 5.69
C LYS A 123 -2.32 -22.09 5.15
N ASP A 124 -2.84 -21.07 5.84
CA ASP A 124 -4.02 -20.32 5.43
C ASP A 124 -3.82 -19.59 4.09
N HIS A 125 -2.64 -19.02 3.83
CA HIS A 125 -2.32 -18.41 2.54
C HIS A 125 -2.20 -19.46 1.43
N THR A 126 -1.52 -20.58 1.71
CA THR A 126 -1.30 -21.64 0.72
C THR A 126 -2.58 -22.40 0.38
N GLU A 127 -3.46 -22.63 1.36
CA GLU A 127 -4.72 -23.37 1.20
C GLU A 127 -5.90 -22.51 0.74
N ASP A 128 -5.74 -21.18 0.67
CA ASP A 128 -6.72 -20.28 0.06
C ASP A 128 -7.15 -20.75 -1.32
N GLU A 129 -8.43 -20.58 -1.62
CA GLU A 129 -9.02 -21.12 -2.85
C GLU A 129 -8.38 -20.54 -4.12
N ASP A 130 -8.17 -19.22 -4.15
CA ASP A 130 -7.58 -18.52 -5.29
C ASP A 130 -6.11 -18.88 -5.44
N ASN A 131 -5.37 -18.95 -4.32
CA ASN A 131 -3.97 -19.37 -4.35
C ASN A 131 -3.83 -20.81 -4.84
N ARG A 132 -4.69 -21.73 -4.38
CA ARG A 132 -4.69 -23.12 -4.88
C ARG A 132 -5.10 -23.21 -6.34
N ALA A 133 -6.01 -22.36 -6.83
CA ALA A 133 -6.35 -22.31 -8.24
C ALA A 133 -5.14 -21.89 -9.08
N LEU A 134 -4.44 -20.84 -8.66
CA LEU A 134 -3.19 -20.38 -9.28
C LEU A 134 -2.12 -21.48 -9.28
N LEU A 135 -1.91 -22.18 -8.16
CA LEU A 135 -0.96 -23.29 -8.08
C LEU A 135 -1.36 -24.44 -8.99
N ARG A 136 -2.65 -24.79 -9.10
CA ARG A 136 -3.12 -25.80 -10.05
C ARG A 136 -2.85 -25.39 -11.49
N GLU A 137 -3.08 -24.12 -11.85
CA GLU A 137 -2.74 -23.61 -13.19
C GLU A 137 -1.25 -23.76 -13.47
N PHE A 138 -0.38 -23.44 -12.50
CA PHE A 138 1.06 -23.64 -12.62
C PHE A 138 1.38 -25.13 -12.84
N GLU A 139 0.91 -26.04 -11.98
CA GLU A 139 1.19 -27.47 -12.09
C GLU A 139 0.69 -28.08 -13.41
N ASN A 140 -0.45 -27.60 -13.93
CA ASN A 140 -0.99 -28.04 -15.21
C ASN A 140 -0.13 -27.63 -16.43
N ASN A 141 0.81 -26.69 -16.27
CA ASN A 141 1.78 -26.35 -17.32
C ASN A 141 2.99 -27.33 -17.35
N GLY A 142 3.07 -28.26 -16.38
CA GLY A 142 4.07 -29.31 -16.28
C GLY A 142 3.89 -30.48 -17.25
N PRO A 143 4.58 -31.62 -17.03
CA PRO A 143 5.34 -31.98 -15.85
C PRO A 143 6.61 -31.14 -15.63
N TRP A 144 6.94 -30.90 -14.36
CA TRP A 144 8.15 -30.17 -13.95
C TRP A 144 9.25 -31.16 -13.56
N HIS A 145 10.34 -31.16 -14.33
CA HIS A 145 11.51 -32.00 -14.08
C HIS A 145 12.62 -31.13 -13.51
N ARG A 146 13.07 -31.45 -12.30
CA ARG A 146 13.95 -30.62 -11.48
C ARG A 146 15.18 -31.42 -11.11
N TYR A 147 16.35 -30.81 -11.08
CA TYR A 147 17.61 -31.55 -10.98
C TYR A 147 18.52 -30.99 -9.88
N ILE A 148 19.36 -31.85 -9.32
CA ILE A 148 20.40 -31.47 -8.35
C ILE A 148 21.61 -30.87 -9.07
N ASP A 149 21.82 -31.25 -10.33
CA ASP A 149 22.93 -30.82 -11.17
C ASP A 149 22.47 -30.11 -12.44
N GLN A 150 23.35 -29.26 -12.97
CA GLN A 150 23.10 -28.45 -14.16
C GLN A 150 22.99 -29.31 -15.42
N GLU A 151 23.65 -30.48 -15.45
CA GLU A 151 23.62 -31.40 -16.57
C GLU A 151 22.30 -32.17 -16.70
N GLY A 152 21.41 -32.09 -15.71
CA GLY A 152 20.12 -32.77 -15.70
C GLY A 152 20.21 -34.28 -15.50
N LYS A 153 21.25 -34.78 -14.81
CA LYS A 153 21.48 -36.22 -14.62
C LYS A 153 20.77 -36.79 -13.40
N HIS A 154 20.65 -36.03 -12.33
CA HIS A 154 20.05 -36.46 -11.08
C HIS A 154 18.76 -35.69 -10.82
N GLU A 155 17.65 -36.30 -11.23
CA GLU A 155 16.32 -35.75 -11.02
C GLU A 155 15.93 -35.80 -9.54
N ILE A 156 15.32 -34.72 -9.09
CA ILE A 156 14.75 -34.57 -7.76
C ILE A 156 13.35 -35.19 -7.77
N PRO A 157 13.03 -36.10 -6.83
CA PRO A 157 11.68 -36.62 -6.68
C PRO A 157 10.65 -35.50 -6.47
N ASN A 158 9.51 -35.57 -7.16
CA ASN A 158 8.46 -34.53 -7.09
C ASN A 158 7.86 -34.33 -5.69
N ASP A 159 7.96 -35.31 -4.82
CA ASP A 159 7.51 -35.24 -3.42
C ASP A 159 8.56 -34.63 -2.47
N ASN A 160 9.71 -34.20 -2.98
CA ASN A 160 10.76 -33.58 -2.18
C ASN A 160 10.39 -32.15 -1.74
N LYS A 161 10.18 -31.98 -0.43
CA LYS A 161 9.84 -30.71 0.23
C LYS A 161 10.99 -30.14 1.08
N VAL A 162 12.21 -30.62 0.88
CA VAL A 162 13.40 -30.24 1.67
C VAL A 162 14.42 -29.50 0.78
N LEU A 163 13.96 -28.99 -0.36
CA LEU A 163 14.81 -28.33 -1.34
C LEU A 163 15.30 -26.98 -0.85
N LYS A 164 16.58 -26.71 -1.12
CA LYS A 164 17.20 -25.39 -0.92
C LYS A 164 17.46 -24.69 -2.24
N ALA A 165 17.70 -25.46 -3.29
CA ALA A 165 17.89 -25.03 -4.66
C ALA A 165 17.60 -26.22 -5.59
N ALA A 166 17.24 -25.92 -6.83
CA ALA A 166 17.08 -26.90 -7.89
C ALA A 166 17.50 -26.28 -9.22
N TRP A 167 18.08 -27.09 -10.10
CA TRP A 167 18.24 -26.75 -11.50
C TRP A 167 16.94 -27.03 -12.24
N LEU A 168 16.44 -26.02 -12.94
CA LEU A 168 15.15 -26.04 -13.63
C LEU A 168 15.37 -25.84 -15.13
N THR A 169 14.40 -26.30 -15.92
CA THR A 169 14.39 -25.97 -17.35
C THR A 169 14.07 -24.48 -17.55
N ARG A 170 14.54 -23.90 -18.66
CA ARG A 170 14.17 -22.53 -19.04
C ARG A 170 12.65 -22.35 -19.16
N ARG A 171 11.94 -23.37 -19.66
CA ARG A 171 10.47 -23.39 -19.74
C ARG A 171 9.84 -23.24 -18.35
N GLU A 172 10.25 -24.04 -17.37
CA GLU A 172 9.73 -23.93 -16.01
C GLU A 172 10.03 -22.56 -15.41
N HIS A 173 11.23 -22.01 -15.62
CA HIS A 173 11.59 -20.69 -15.09
C HIS A 173 10.73 -19.55 -15.67
N ILE A 174 10.46 -19.55 -16.99
CA ILE A 174 9.56 -18.57 -17.63
C ILE A 174 8.15 -18.67 -17.03
N VAL A 175 7.63 -19.89 -16.90
CA VAL A 175 6.28 -20.12 -16.36
C VAL A 175 6.21 -19.76 -14.88
N HIS A 176 7.25 -20.09 -14.10
CA HIS A 176 7.42 -19.68 -12.71
C HIS A 176 7.36 -18.16 -12.57
N CYS A 177 8.15 -17.40 -13.36
CA CYS A 177 8.14 -15.94 -13.31
C CYS A 177 6.75 -15.34 -13.54
N LYS A 178 5.98 -15.89 -14.49
CA LYS A 178 4.58 -15.47 -14.72
C LYS A 178 3.71 -15.68 -13.48
N TYR A 179 3.76 -16.87 -12.87
CA TYR A 179 2.89 -17.19 -11.73
C TYR A 179 3.37 -16.58 -10.42
N ALA A 180 4.67 -16.39 -10.21
CA ALA A 180 5.23 -15.69 -9.06
C ALA A 180 4.73 -14.23 -8.97
N LEU A 181 4.67 -13.53 -10.12
CA LEU A 181 4.09 -12.19 -10.21
C LEU A 181 2.59 -12.19 -9.89
N ARG A 182 1.84 -13.16 -10.43
CA ARG A 182 0.40 -13.31 -10.14
C ARG A 182 0.14 -13.61 -8.66
N GLN A 183 0.92 -14.51 -8.07
CA GLN A 183 0.80 -14.90 -6.66
C GLN A 183 1.12 -13.72 -5.74
N THR A 184 2.17 -12.96 -6.06
CA THR A 184 2.51 -11.72 -5.36
C THR A 184 1.36 -10.72 -5.36
N HIS A 185 0.77 -10.48 -6.54
CA HIS A 185 -0.38 -9.58 -6.64
C HIS A 185 -1.59 -10.09 -5.84
N LEU A 186 -1.92 -11.38 -5.96
CA LEU A 186 -3.01 -12.01 -5.22
C LEU A 186 -2.86 -11.86 -3.70
N TRP A 187 -1.65 -12.07 -3.18
CA TRP A 187 -1.41 -11.99 -1.73
C TRP A 187 -1.54 -10.56 -1.23
N VAL A 188 -0.99 -9.59 -1.97
CA VAL A 188 -1.13 -8.17 -1.64
C VAL A 188 -2.60 -7.72 -1.65
N THR A 189 -3.42 -8.17 -2.61
CA THR A 189 -4.84 -7.80 -2.65
C THR A 189 -5.65 -8.41 -1.52
N LYS A 190 -5.23 -9.56 -0.99
CA LYS A 190 -5.79 -10.19 0.22
C LYS A 190 -5.24 -9.59 1.53
N GLY A 191 -4.26 -8.67 1.45
CA GLY A 191 -3.65 -8.02 2.61
C GLY A 191 -2.59 -8.87 3.31
N TRP A 192 -2.00 -9.84 2.60
CA TRP A 192 -0.93 -10.70 3.09
C TRP A 192 0.44 -10.19 2.69
N ASP A 193 1.45 -10.52 3.49
CA ASP A 193 2.87 -10.28 3.18
C ASP A 193 3.22 -11.00 1.87
N PRO A 194 3.72 -10.33 0.81
CA PRO A 194 3.98 -10.98 -0.47
C PRO A 194 5.00 -12.13 -0.36
N PRO A 195 4.83 -13.21 -1.15
CA PRO A 195 5.72 -14.38 -1.10
C PRO A 195 7.12 -14.09 -1.65
N PHE A 196 7.28 -13.01 -2.43
CA PHE A 196 8.53 -12.61 -3.05
C PHE A 196 8.82 -11.13 -2.78
N ASN A 197 10.10 -10.81 -2.63
CA ASN A 197 10.54 -9.42 -2.44
C ASN A 197 10.70 -8.67 -3.77
N TYR A 198 10.92 -7.36 -3.70
CA TYR A 198 11.04 -6.51 -4.88
C TYR A 198 12.18 -6.92 -5.83
N SER A 199 13.30 -7.42 -5.31
CA SER A 199 14.40 -7.89 -6.16
C SER A 199 14.00 -9.09 -7.01
N HIS A 200 13.16 -9.98 -6.48
CA HIS A 200 12.60 -11.10 -7.22
C HIS A 200 11.61 -10.62 -8.30
N THR A 201 10.80 -9.59 -8.01
CA THR A 201 9.95 -8.94 -9.03
C THR A 201 10.76 -8.36 -10.19
N LEU A 202 11.88 -7.67 -9.90
CA LEU A 202 12.78 -7.15 -10.93
C LEU A 202 13.38 -8.30 -11.76
N HIS A 203 13.83 -9.37 -11.12
CA HIS A 203 14.33 -10.57 -11.80
C HIS A 203 13.26 -11.18 -12.72
N CYS A 204 12.06 -11.44 -12.22
CA CYS A 204 11.01 -12.08 -13.00
C CYS A 204 10.59 -11.24 -14.21
N THR A 205 10.37 -9.93 -14.01
CA THR A 205 9.98 -9.03 -15.10
C THR A 205 11.08 -8.89 -16.15
N GLY A 206 12.34 -8.72 -15.73
CA GLY A 206 13.49 -8.71 -16.63
C GLY A 206 13.63 -10.02 -17.41
N TYR A 207 13.63 -11.16 -16.71
CA TYR A 207 13.80 -12.48 -17.34
C TYR A 207 12.74 -12.80 -18.40
N LEU A 208 11.48 -12.38 -18.16
CA LEU A 208 10.40 -12.54 -19.13
C LEU A 208 10.64 -11.70 -20.39
N VAL A 209 11.01 -10.42 -20.22
CA VAL A 209 11.32 -9.53 -21.35
C VAL A 209 12.56 -10.02 -22.09
N ASP A 210 13.64 -10.35 -21.38
CA ASP A 210 14.88 -10.84 -21.98
C ASP A 210 14.65 -12.10 -22.80
N THR A 211 13.83 -13.03 -22.30
CA THR A 211 13.46 -14.24 -23.05
C THR A 211 12.74 -13.91 -24.36
N ILE A 212 11.85 -12.91 -24.37
CA ILE A 212 11.20 -12.45 -25.60
C ILE A 212 12.22 -11.79 -26.52
N MET A 213 13.08 -10.93 -25.99
CA MET A 213 14.06 -10.17 -26.78
C MET A 213 15.19 -11.03 -27.35
N GLU A 214 15.53 -12.15 -26.72
CA GLU A 214 16.48 -13.14 -27.25
C GLU A 214 15.94 -13.85 -28.51
N ASN A 215 14.62 -14.06 -28.60
CA ASN A 215 13.97 -14.71 -29.74
C ASN A 215 12.61 -14.03 -30.02
N PRO A 216 12.64 -12.80 -30.56
CA PRO A 216 11.44 -11.98 -30.69
C PRO A 216 10.46 -12.62 -31.68
N PRO A 217 9.15 -12.58 -31.40
CA PRO A 217 8.16 -13.01 -32.37
C PRO A 217 8.19 -12.07 -33.61
N ALA A 218 7.75 -12.57 -34.76
CA ALA A 218 7.87 -11.85 -36.03
C ALA A 218 7.12 -10.50 -36.03
N ASP A 219 6.06 -10.40 -35.22
CA ASP A 219 5.17 -9.25 -35.03
C ASP A 219 5.56 -8.39 -33.82
N MET A 220 6.74 -8.58 -33.21
CA MET A 220 7.14 -7.84 -31.99
C MET A 220 7.09 -6.30 -32.16
N ASN A 221 7.30 -5.81 -33.38
CA ASN A 221 7.30 -4.38 -33.70
C ASN A 221 5.99 -3.91 -34.35
N ASP A 222 4.99 -4.79 -34.46
CA ASP A 222 3.70 -4.40 -35.00
C ASP A 222 2.98 -3.45 -34.03
N ILE A 223 2.25 -2.49 -34.58
CA ILE A 223 1.53 -1.50 -33.78
C ILE A 223 0.40 -2.23 -33.05
N THR A 224 0.45 -2.22 -31.71
CA THR A 224 -0.58 -2.78 -30.84
C THR A 224 -1.24 -1.70 -29.98
N VAL A 225 -2.43 -1.98 -29.46
CA VAL A 225 -3.13 -1.11 -28.51
C VAL A 225 -2.74 -1.50 -27.08
N HIS A 226 -2.50 -0.51 -26.23
CA HIS A 226 -2.17 -0.70 -24.80
C HIS A 226 -3.35 -1.27 -23.96
N VAL A 227 -4.46 -1.66 -24.60
CA VAL A 227 -5.65 -2.17 -23.91
C VAL A 227 -5.74 -3.67 -24.16
N THR A 228 -5.74 -4.46 -23.09
CA THR A 228 -6.02 -5.90 -23.14
C THR A 228 -7.37 -6.14 -23.79
N PRO A 229 -7.43 -6.85 -24.93
CA PRO A 229 -8.70 -7.27 -25.47
C PRO A 229 -9.19 -8.47 -24.60
N TRP A 230 -10.31 -8.26 -23.91
CA TRP A 230 -11.22 -9.27 -23.32
C TRP A 230 -10.99 -9.74 -21.88
N PRO A 231 -11.82 -9.24 -20.95
CA PRO A 231 -12.67 -10.10 -20.15
C PRO A 231 -14.02 -10.28 -20.86
N GLU A 232 -14.58 -11.49 -20.81
CA GLU A 232 -15.91 -11.83 -21.39
C GLU A 232 -17.03 -10.92 -20.84
N HIS A 233 -16.79 -10.32 -19.66
CA HIS A 233 -17.61 -9.29 -19.05
C HIS A 233 -16.74 -8.11 -18.63
N ARG A 234 -17.13 -6.88 -19.01
CA ARG A 234 -16.49 -5.67 -18.48
C ARG A 234 -16.67 -5.64 -16.96
N PRO A 235 -15.61 -5.47 -16.15
CA PRO A 235 -15.80 -5.20 -14.73
C PRO A 235 -16.59 -3.90 -14.63
N VAL A 236 -17.80 -3.98 -14.05
CA VAL A 236 -18.57 -2.79 -13.71
C VAL A 236 -17.89 -2.20 -12.48
N VAL A 237 -17.07 -1.19 -12.69
CA VAL A 237 -16.59 -0.36 -11.60
C VAL A 237 -17.52 0.83 -11.43
N HIS A 238 -17.84 1.11 -10.17
CA HIS A 238 -18.45 2.36 -9.77
C HIS A 238 -17.30 3.30 -9.40
N PRO A 239 -16.80 4.14 -10.33
CA PRO A 239 -15.76 5.08 -9.99
C PRO A 239 -16.24 5.99 -8.86
N TYR A 240 -15.36 6.23 -7.89
CA TYR A 240 -15.57 7.21 -6.84
C TYR A 240 -15.52 8.66 -7.36
N TYR A 241 -15.11 8.83 -8.63
CA TYR A 241 -15.01 10.11 -9.34
C TYR A 241 -16.17 10.25 -10.32
N PRO A 242 -16.76 11.45 -10.52
CA PRO A 242 -17.86 11.66 -11.45
C PRO A 242 -17.35 11.67 -12.90
N CYS A 243 -16.77 10.57 -13.38
CA CYS A 243 -16.12 10.55 -14.69
C CYS A 243 -17.14 10.80 -15.81
N GLU A 244 -18.40 10.38 -15.65
CA GLU A 244 -19.47 10.64 -16.61
C GLU A 244 -19.79 12.14 -16.76
N GLU A 245 -19.74 12.91 -15.67
CA GLU A 245 -20.00 14.36 -15.66
C GLU A 245 -18.85 15.14 -16.32
N GLU A 246 -17.63 14.59 -16.28
CA GLU A 246 -16.41 15.17 -16.86
C GLU A 246 -16.14 14.65 -18.29
N GLY A 247 -17.03 13.83 -18.86
CA GLY A 247 -16.85 13.24 -20.20
C GLY A 247 -15.70 12.23 -20.27
N ILE A 248 -15.27 11.68 -19.13
CA ILE A 248 -14.19 10.70 -18.99
C ILE A 248 -14.79 9.30 -18.87
N ALA A 249 -14.15 8.30 -19.47
CA ALA A 249 -14.59 6.92 -19.37
C ALA A 249 -14.49 6.41 -17.91
N CYS A 250 -15.63 6.01 -17.33
CA CYS A 250 -15.78 5.46 -15.97
C CYS A 250 -15.21 4.03 -15.79
N VAL A 251 -14.35 3.56 -16.69
CA VAL A 251 -13.88 2.18 -16.69
C VAL A 251 -12.48 2.11 -16.09
N SER A 252 -12.33 1.33 -15.02
CA SER A 252 -11.02 0.82 -14.61
C SER A 252 -10.80 -0.52 -15.28
N TRP A 253 -9.57 -0.74 -15.74
CA TRP A 253 -9.14 -1.96 -16.41
C TRP A 253 -8.43 -2.87 -15.42
#